data_AF-A0A971VZ33-F1
#
_entry.id   AF-A0A971VZ33-F1
#
_cell.length_a   1.000
_cell.length_b   1.000
_cell.length_c   1.000
_cell.angle_alpha   90.00
_cell.angle_beta   90.00
_cell.angle_gamma   90.00
#
_symmetry.space_group_name_H-M   'P 1'
#
loop_
_entity.id
_entity.type
_entity.pdbx_description
1 polymer ?
#
loop_
_entity_poly.entity_id
_entity_poly.type
_entity_poly.pdbx_seq_one_letter_code
_entity_poly.pdbx_strand_id
1 'polypeptide(L)'
;MWKKIVSADDCEVAYDLMDWCGVRDVWDRNDLEAYYNFFNDVARDCAHILIDLKPWDANMPGCSGVWHIIKTDDPKALKKELRSGLARLLWESRKRIRDYRIRDEERKRAEQEKRRRESEQRLKELENGPTDGILICTLGIWDDITPYSEEYYFELSPDDPQCLKVWGKCNKTWTSCEIWSTKFDGDMKAAAARFMKN
;
A
#
# COMPACT_ATOMS: atom_id res chain seq x y z
N MET A 1 -43.27 4.65 17.73
CA MET A 1 -42.34 5.29 18.69
C MET A 1 -40.93 5.06 18.18
N TRP A 2 -40.16 6.12 17.96
CA TRP A 2 -38.79 6.03 17.42
C TRP A 2 -37.83 5.44 18.46
N LYS A 3 -37.12 4.38 18.10
CA LYS A 3 -36.13 3.70 18.94
C LYS A 3 -34.74 3.86 18.34
N LYS A 4 -33.76 4.21 19.17
CA LYS A 4 -32.34 4.27 18.79
C LYS A 4 -31.85 2.86 18.40
N ILE A 5 -31.15 2.76 17.28
CA ILE A 5 -30.58 1.52 16.77
C ILE A 5 -29.06 1.58 16.62
N VAL A 6 -28.52 2.74 16.21
CA VAL A 6 -27.08 2.96 16.01
C VAL A 6 -26.72 4.33 16.57
N SER A 7 -25.51 4.46 17.11
CA SER A 7 -24.97 5.74 17.54
C SER A 7 -23.46 5.68 17.57
N ALA A 8 -22.84 6.39 16.65
CA ALA A 8 -21.41 6.34 16.41
C ALA A 8 -20.95 7.64 15.74
N ASP A 9 -19.64 7.79 15.59
CA ASP A 9 -19.02 8.89 14.86
C ASP A 9 -19.19 8.73 13.34
N ASP A 10 -18.91 9.80 12.59
CA ASP A 10 -19.08 9.91 11.13
C ASP A 10 -18.47 8.75 10.35
N CYS A 11 -17.30 8.26 10.80
CA CYS A 11 -16.56 7.20 10.12
C CYS A 11 -17.13 5.79 10.39
N GLU A 12 -17.88 5.61 11.48
CA GLU A 12 -18.29 4.29 11.97
C GLU A 12 -19.79 4.03 11.79
N VAL A 13 -20.61 5.08 11.79
CA VAL A 13 -22.07 4.97 11.76
C VAL A 13 -22.60 4.17 10.56
N ALA A 14 -21.95 4.28 9.41
CA ALA A 14 -22.32 3.54 8.22
C ALA A 14 -22.11 2.02 8.42
N TYR A 15 -20.97 1.61 8.98
CA TYR A 15 -20.65 0.21 9.23
C TYR A 15 -21.55 -0.39 10.31
N ASP A 16 -21.79 0.34 11.39
CA ASP A 16 -22.70 -0.10 12.45
C ASP A 16 -24.14 -0.29 11.93
N LEU A 17 -24.60 0.59 11.03
CA LEU A 17 -25.91 0.44 10.38
C LEU A 17 -25.94 -0.76 9.43
N MET A 18 -24.86 -0.99 8.68
CA MET A 18 -24.72 -2.17 7.82
C MET A 18 -24.74 -3.46 8.62
N ASP A 19 -24.05 -3.51 9.76
CA ASP A 19 -24.05 -4.66 10.67
C ASP A 19 -25.43 -4.89 11.27
N TRP A 20 -26.09 -3.83 11.73
CA TRP A 20 -27.43 -3.92 12.28
C TRP A 20 -28.46 -4.50 11.28
N CYS A 21 -28.35 -4.13 10.00
CA CYS A 21 -29.23 -4.63 8.94
C CYS A 21 -28.72 -5.91 8.24
N GLY A 22 -27.49 -6.35 8.55
CA GLY A 22 -26.87 -7.59 8.06
C GLY A 22 -26.50 -7.54 6.58
N VAL A 23 -25.90 -6.43 6.12
CA VAL A 23 -25.48 -6.26 4.71
C VAL A 23 -23.98 -5.99 4.52
N ARG A 24 -23.22 -5.88 5.61
CA ARG A 24 -21.78 -5.54 5.58
C ARG A 24 -20.98 -6.47 4.67
N ASP A 25 -21.17 -7.79 4.80
CA ASP A 25 -20.47 -8.76 3.95
C ASP A 25 -20.67 -8.54 2.44
N VAL A 26 -21.86 -8.09 2.04
CA VAL A 26 -22.19 -7.84 0.63
C VAL A 26 -21.53 -6.53 0.18
N TRP A 27 -21.49 -5.52 1.05
CA TRP A 27 -20.82 -4.26 0.80
C TRP A 27 -19.31 -4.45 0.60
N ASP A 28 -18.66 -5.13 1.54
CA ASP A 28 -17.21 -5.34 1.58
C ASP A 28 -16.76 -6.26 0.44
N ARG A 29 -17.46 -7.38 0.21
CA ARG A 29 -17.13 -8.29 -0.91
C ARG A 29 -17.21 -7.59 -2.26
N ASN A 30 -18.07 -6.58 -2.37
CA ASN A 30 -18.21 -5.84 -3.61
C ASN A 30 -17.29 -4.63 -3.74
N ASP A 31 -16.51 -4.32 -2.70
CA ASP A 31 -15.64 -3.15 -2.61
C ASP A 31 -16.42 -1.86 -2.89
N LEU A 32 -17.64 -1.76 -2.32
CA LEU A 32 -18.54 -0.64 -2.62
C LEU A 32 -18.08 0.68 -1.99
N GLU A 33 -17.30 0.63 -0.91
CA GLU A 33 -16.74 1.82 -0.25
C GLU A 33 -15.83 2.65 -1.15
N ALA A 34 -15.20 2.02 -2.16
CA ALA A 34 -14.38 2.72 -3.14
C ALA A 34 -15.19 3.64 -4.07
N TYR A 35 -16.53 3.52 -4.10
CA TYR A 35 -17.39 4.25 -5.04
C TYR A 35 -18.59 4.94 -4.41
N TYR A 36 -19.08 4.39 -3.30
CA TYR A 36 -20.35 4.75 -2.71
C TYR A 36 -20.20 4.95 -1.21
N ASN A 37 -21.09 5.78 -0.67
CA ASN A 37 -21.26 6.00 0.75
C ASN A 37 -22.60 5.37 1.17
N PHE A 38 -22.56 4.29 1.95
CA PHE A 38 -23.78 3.55 2.34
C PHE A 38 -24.84 4.46 2.97
N PHE A 39 -24.40 5.43 3.78
CA PHE A 39 -25.29 6.35 4.46
C PHE A 39 -26.04 7.26 3.46
N ASN A 40 -25.32 7.86 2.52
CA ASN A 40 -25.91 8.77 1.53
C ASN A 40 -26.61 8.06 0.37
N ASP A 41 -26.04 6.97 -0.13
CA ASP A 41 -26.51 6.30 -1.35
C ASP A 41 -27.55 5.20 -1.08
N VAL A 42 -27.70 4.77 0.18
CA VAL A 42 -28.65 3.73 0.58
C VAL A 42 -29.58 4.18 1.71
N ALA A 43 -29.03 4.68 2.82
CA ALA A 43 -29.82 4.89 4.04
C ALA A 43 -30.66 6.17 4.02
N ARG A 44 -30.16 7.26 3.41
CA ARG A 44 -30.76 8.59 3.44
C ARG A 44 -32.22 8.65 2.96
N ASP A 45 -32.58 7.81 1.99
CA ASP A 45 -33.90 7.82 1.35
C ASP A 45 -34.88 6.79 1.94
N CYS A 46 -34.51 6.10 3.03
CA CYS A 46 -35.41 5.16 3.71
C CYS A 46 -36.53 5.91 4.46
N ALA A 47 -37.76 5.38 4.45
CA ALA A 47 -38.90 6.04 5.07
C ALA A 47 -38.92 5.85 6.60
N HIS A 48 -38.36 4.73 7.08
CA HIS A 48 -38.39 4.34 8.48
C HIS A 48 -37.09 4.67 9.23
N ILE A 49 -36.34 5.67 8.77
CA ILE A 49 -35.10 6.12 9.38
C ILE A 49 -35.21 7.57 9.83
N LEU A 50 -34.69 7.86 11.02
CA LEU A 50 -34.49 9.22 11.52
C LEU A 50 -33.05 9.35 11.97
N ILE A 51 -32.38 10.37 11.44
CA ILE A 51 -30.97 10.63 11.67
C ILE A 51 -30.88 11.94 12.46
N ASP A 52 -30.45 11.83 13.71
CA ASP A 52 -30.10 12.99 14.52
C ASP A 52 -28.59 13.20 14.48
N LEU A 53 -28.17 14.44 14.26
CA LEU A 53 -26.78 14.86 14.26
C LEU A 53 -26.49 15.65 15.54
N LYS A 54 -25.42 15.28 16.24
CA LYS A 54 -24.93 16.03 17.40
C LYS A 54 -23.47 16.43 17.18
N PRO A 55 -23.14 17.72 17.15
CA PRO A 55 -21.74 18.13 17.18
C PRO A 55 -21.14 17.69 18.52
N TRP A 56 -20.00 17.00 18.50
CA TRP A 56 -19.38 16.49 19.74
C TRP A 56 -18.16 17.28 20.22
N ASP A 57 -17.70 18.32 19.50
CA ASP A 57 -16.69 19.24 20.04
C ASP A 57 -16.64 20.65 19.42
N ALA A 58 -17.77 21.38 19.47
CA ALA A 58 -17.91 22.71 18.85
C ALA A 58 -16.98 23.83 19.40
N ASN A 59 -16.15 23.55 20.42
CA ASN A 59 -15.34 24.55 21.12
C ASN A 59 -13.82 24.44 20.86
N MET A 60 -13.32 23.42 20.16
CA MET A 60 -11.90 23.33 19.79
C MET A 60 -11.66 23.64 18.31
N PRO A 61 -10.90 24.69 17.96
CA PRO A 61 -10.51 24.96 16.58
C PRO A 61 -9.74 23.76 16.00
N GLY A 62 -10.25 23.16 14.93
CA GLY A 62 -9.62 22.03 14.24
C GLY A 62 -10.18 20.64 14.57
N CYS A 63 -11.09 20.53 15.54
CA CYS A 63 -11.81 19.29 15.85
C CYS A 63 -13.28 19.45 15.42
N SER A 64 -13.63 19.03 14.21
CA SER A 64 -15.03 18.94 13.77
C SER A 64 -15.37 17.49 13.47
N GLY A 65 -16.17 16.88 14.34
CA GLY A 65 -16.79 15.57 14.12
C GLY A 65 -18.28 15.66 14.40
N VAL A 66 -19.08 14.89 13.67
CA VAL A 66 -20.53 14.80 13.88
C VAL A 66 -20.87 13.44 14.48
N TRP A 67 -21.53 13.47 15.63
CA TRP A 67 -22.01 12.26 16.27
C TRP A 67 -23.38 11.93 15.70
N HIS A 68 -23.49 10.79 15.04
CA HIS A 68 -24.73 10.34 14.44
C HIS A 68 -25.53 9.50 15.42
N ILE A 69 -26.84 9.74 15.51
CA ILE A 69 -27.78 8.89 16.24
C ILE A 69 -28.90 8.49 15.30
N ILE A 70 -28.96 7.20 14.95
CA ILE A 70 -29.97 6.65 14.05
C ILE A 70 -31.08 6.02 14.86
N LYS A 71 -32.31 6.38 14.53
CA LYS A 71 -33.54 5.84 15.11
C LYS A 71 -34.43 5.26 14.01
N THR A 72 -35.28 4.32 14.41
CA THR A 72 -36.31 3.76 13.53
C THR A 72 -37.63 3.61 14.30
N ASP A 73 -38.75 3.81 13.62
CA ASP A 73 -40.09 3.53 14.14
C ASP A 73 -40.58 2.10 13.79
N ASP A 74 -40.04 1.51 12.72
CA ASP A 74 -40.24 0.12 12.31
C ASP A 74 -38.93 -0.57 11.88
N PRO A 75 -38.30 -1.35 12.80
CA PRO A 75 -37.07 -2.08 12.52
C PRO A 75 -37.17 -3.08 11.36
N LYS A 76 -38.33 -3.70 11.15
CA LYS A 76 -38.48 -4.73 10.09
C LYS A 76 -38.58 -4.06 8.73
N ALA A 77 -39.37 -2.98 8.63
CA ALA A 77 -39.50 -2.22 7.41
C ALA A 77 -38.15 -1.59 7.02
N LEU A 78 -37.46 -0.92 7.94
CA LEU A 78 -36.17 -0.29 7.64
C LEU A 78 -35.11 -1.30 7.16
N LYS A 79 -35.00 -2.47 7.78
CA LYS A 79 -34.06 -3.52 7.30
C LYS A 79 -34.38 -3.95 5.87
N LYS A 80 -35.66 -4.04 5.52
CA LYS A 80 -36.09 -4.37 4.15
C LYS A 80 -35.70 -3.26 3.18
N GLU A 81 -35.96 -2.00 3.54
CA GLU A 81 -35.62 -0.82 2.71
C GLU A 81 -34.13 -0.75 2.43
N LEU A 82 -33.28 -0.83 3.47
CA LEU A 82 -31.82 -0.80 3.32
C LEU A 82 -31.31 -1.92 2.42
N ARG A 83 -31.81 -3.16 2.60
CA ARG A 83 -31.46 -4.31 1.76
C ARG A 83 -31.90 -4.11 0.32
N SER A 84 -33.11 -3.60 0.10
CA SER A 84 -33.63 -3.30 -1.24
C SER A 84 -32.86 -2.16 -1.91
N GLY A 85 -32.50 -1.12 -1.17
CA GLY A 85 -31.68 -0.01 -1.65
C GLY A 85 -30.30 -0.49 -2.09
N LEU A 86 -29.63 -1.32 -1.28
CA LEU A 86 -28.35 -1.93 -1.64
C LEU A 86 -28.48 -2.82 -2.89
N ALA A 87 -29.52 -3.65 -2.97
CA ALA A 87 -29.74 -4.51 -4.13
C ALA A 87 -29.95 -3.68 -5.42
N ARG A 88 -30.69 -2.57 -5.33
CA ARG A 88 -30.86 -1.62 -6.44
C ARG A 88 -29.53 -0.99 -6.85
N LEU A 89 -28.76 -0.50 -5.88
CA LEU A 89 -27.45 0.10 -6.12
C LEU A 89 -26.52 -0.88 -6.85
N LEU A 90 -26.45 -2.13 -6.39
CA LEU A 90 -25.67 -3.20 -7.03
C LEU A 90 -26.14 -3.47 -8.46
N TRP A 91 -27.44 -3.50 -8.69
CA TRP A 91 -28.01 -3.75 -10.01
C TRP A 91 -27.68 -2.63 -11.01
N GLU A 92 -27.81 -1.38 -10.58
CA GLU A 92 -27.53 -0.18 -11.39
C GLU A 92 -26.03 -0.03 -11.66
N SER A 93 -25.18 -0.34 -10.68
CA SER A 93 -23.73 -0.16 -10.75
C SER A 93 -22.95 -1.36 -11.29
N ARG A 94 -23.60 -2.51 -11.53
CA ARG A 94 -22.95 -3.79 -11.89
C ARG A 94 -21.90 -3.69 -13.00
N LYS A 95 -22.17 -2.88 -14.03
CA LYS A 95 -21.26 -2.71 -15.17
C LYS A 95 -20.03 -1.90 -14.76
N ARG A 96 -20.22 -0.80 -14.03
CA ARG A 96 -19.10 0.06 -13.56
C ARG A 96 -18.19 -0.69 -12.60
N ILE A 97 -18.77 -1.46 -11.66
CA ILE A 97 -18.02 -2.30 -10.72
C ILE A 97 -17.20 -3.34 -11.50
N ARG A 98 -17.81 -4.04 -12.45
CA ARG A 98 -17.11 -5.04 -13.28
C ARG A 98 -15.95 -4.41 -14.07
N ASP A 99 -16.21 -3.30 -14.76
CA ASP A 99 -15.20 -2.64 -15.60
C ASP A 99 -14.04 -2.11 -14.75
N TYR A 100 -14.31 -1.63 -13.53
CA TYR A 100 -13.25 -1.25 -12.62
C TYR A 100 -12.40 -2.44 -12.19
N ARG A 101 -13.02 -3.54 -11.77
CA ARG A 101 -12.29 -4.75 -11.32
C ARG A 101 -11.35 -5.26 -12.41
N ILE A 102 -11.81 -5.28 -13.66
CA ILE A 102 -10.97 -5.65 -14.80
C ILE A 102 -9.75 -4.72 -14.92
N ARG A 103 -9.95 -3.40 -14.87
CA ARG A 103 -8.84 -2.43 -14.95
C ARG A 103 -7.87 -2.53 -13.77
N ASP A 104 -8.37 -2.76 -12.56
CA ASP A 104 -7.54 -2.91 -11.38
C ASP A 104 -6.70 -4.21 -11.44
N GLU A 105 -7.30 -5.31 -11.88
CA GLU A 105 -6.57 -6.56 -12.12
C GLU A 105 -5.51 -6.40 -13.22
N GLU A 106 -5.82 -5.71 -14.32
CA GLU A 106 -4.86 -5.39 -15.38
C GLU A 106 -3.69 -4.55 -14.86
N ARG A 107 -3.98 -3.52 -14.05
CA ARG A 107 -2.95 -2.69 -13.40
C ARG A 107 -2.06 -3.53 -12.49
N LYS A 108 -2.64 -4.35 -11.61
CA LYS A 108 -1.89 -5.22 -10.69
C LYS A 108 -1.00 -6.20 -11.45
N ARG A 109 -1.50 -6.80 -12.54
CA ARG A 109 -0.69 -7.69 -13.41
C ARG A 109 0.45 -6.94 -14.08
N ALA A 110 0.20 -5.73 -14.60
CA ALA A 110 1.23 -4.91 -15.23
C ALA A 110 2.34 -4.51 -14.24
N GLU A 111 1.97 -4.13 -13.01
CA GLU A 111 2.93 -3.83 -11.94
C GLU A 111 3.74 -5.06 -11.53
N GLN A 112 3.10 -6.22 -11.41
CA GLN A 112 3.77 -7.47 -11.07
C GLN A 112 4.76 -7.90 -12.16
N GLU A 113 4.37 -7.79 -13.43
CA GLU A 113 5.25 -8.07 -14.57
C GLU A 113 6.42 -7.08 -14.63
N LYS A 114 6.19 -5.80 -14.36
CA LYS A 114 7.26 -4.80 -14.25
C LYS A 114 8.27 -5.19 -13.17
N ARG A 115 7.80 -5.52 -11.96
CA ARG A 115 8.67 -5.96 -10.85
C ARG A 115 9.42 -7.25 -11.19
N ARG A 116 8.78 -8.19 -11.88
CA ARG A 116 9.41 -9.43 -12.33
C ARG A 116 10.56 -9.14 -13.30
N ARG A 117 10.34 -8.29 -14.30
CA ARG A 117 11.37 -7.88 -15.26
C ARG A 117 12.54 -7.17 -14.58
N GLU A 118 12.26 -6.24 -13.67
CA GLU A 118 13.29 -5.56 -12.88
C GLU A 118 14.09 -6.55 -12.02
N SER A 119 13.42 -7.53 -11.40
CA SER A 119 14.08 -8.59 -10.62
C SER A 119 14.93 -9.52 -11.48
N GLU A 120 14.45 -9.91 -12.67
CA GLU A 120 15.20 -10.76 -13.61
C GLU A 120 16.42 -10.01 -14.18
N GLN A 121 16.26 -8.72 -14.49
CA GLN A 121 17.37 -7.87 -14.90
C GLN A 121 18.40 -7.75 -13.78
N ARG A 122 17.96 -7.48 -12.55
CA ARG A 122 18.85 -7.41 -11.39
C ARG A 122 19.57 -8.74 -11.13
N LEU A 123 18.89 -9.87 -11.30
CA LEU A 123 19.51 -11.18 -11.16
C LEU A 123 20.60 -11.39 -12.22
N LYS A 124 20.34 -11.05 -13.48
CA LYS A 124 21.34 -11.11 -14.56
C LYS A 124 22.53 -10.17 -14.31
N GLU A 125 22.29 -8.98 -13.77
CA GLU A 125 23.35 -8.06 -13.36
C GLU A 125 24.22 -8.68 -12.27
N LEU A 126 23.62 -9.34 -11.27
CA LEU A 126 24.36 -10.05 -10.22
C LEU A 126 25.03 -11.35 -10.69
N GLU A 127 24.51 -12.04 -11.70
CA GLU A 127 25.19 -13.22 -12.26
C GLU A 127 26.46 -12.83 -13.03
N ASN A 128 26.41 -11.72 -13.76
CA ASN A 128 27.53 -11.27 -14.58
C ASN A 128 28.55 -10.40 -13.83
N GLY A 129 28.12 -9.72 -12.75
CA GLY A 129 28.95 -8.73 -12.07
C GLY A 129 29.14 -7.44 -12.89
N PRO A 130 30.04 -6.54 -12.48
CA PRO A 130 30.30 -5.29 -13.20
C PRO A 130 31.02 -5.53 -14.54
N THR A 131 30.59 -4.83 -15.59
CA THR A 131 31.24 -4.88 -16.93
C THR A 131 32.65 -4.26 -16.88
N ASP A 132 32.79 -3.11 -16.24
CA ASP A 132 34.04 -2.33 -16.13
C ASP A 132 34.41 -2.07 -14.66
N GLY A 133 34.42 -3.15 -13.85
CA GLY A 133 34.71 -3.07 -12.43
C GLY A 133 36.20 -2.87 -12.13
N ILE A 134 36.56 -1.83 -11.37
CA ILE A 134 37.92 -1.64 -10.84
C ILE A 134 38.00 -2.27 -9.45
N LEU A 135 38.90 -3.26 -9.27
CA LEU A 135 39.16 -3.87 -7.97
C LEU A 135 39.78 -2.85 -7.00
N ILE A 136 39.15 -2.67 -5.85
CA ILE A 136 39.58 -1.70 -4.82
C ILE A 136 40.41 -2.41 -3.75
N CYS A 137 39.85 -3.49 -3.22
CA CYS A 137 40.46 -4.27 -2.15
C CYS A 137 39.94 -5.70 -2.12
N THR A 138 40.74 -6.55 -1.49
CA THR A 138 40.39 -7.93 -1.13
C THR A 138 40.51 -8.05 0.39
N LEU A 139 39.44 -8.47 1.04
CA LEU A 139 39.42 -8.73 2.48
C LEU A 139 39.50 -10.24 2.70
N GLY A 140 40.57 -10.70 3.34
CA GLY A 140 40.67 -12.07 3.82
C GLY A 140 39.94 -12.20 5.15
N ILE A 141 38.87 -12.98 5.18
CA ILE A 141 38.10 -13.27 6.39
C ILE A 141 38.51 -14.65 6.88
N TRP A 142 39.11 -14.68 8.06
CA TRP A 142 39.45 -15.90 8.77
C TRP A 142 38.32 -16.22 9.73
N ASP A 143 37.43 -17.12 9.30
CA ASP A 143 36.41 -17.71 10.16
C ASP A 143 36.92 -19.08 10.68
N ASP A 144 36.46 -19.48 11.86
CA ASP A 144 36.91 -20.70 12.56
C ASP A 144 36.63 -21.99 11.77
N ILE A 145 35.74 -21.92 10.78
CA ILE A 145 35.27 -23.07 10.00
C ILE A 145 35.93 -23.11 8.60
N THR A 146 35.98 -22.00 7.87
CA THR A 146 36.57 -21.95 6.52
C THR A 146 37.00 -20.53 6.18
N PRO A 147 38.30 -20.27 5.91
CA PRO A 147 38.74 -18.98 5.42
C PRO A 147 38.12 -18.67 4.06
N TYR A 148 37.66 -17.44 3.86
CA TYR A 148 37.16 -16.96 2.57
C TYR A 148 37.64 -15.54 2.30
N SER A 149 37.59 -15.12 1.04
CA SER A 149 37.95 -13.77 0.63
C SER A 149 36.76 -13.06 0.00
N GLU A 150 36.58 -11.79 0.35
CA GLU A 150 35.64 -10.89 -0.29
C GLU A 150 36.38 -9.88 -1.15
N GLU A 151 35.99 -9.76 -2.41
CA GLU A 151 36.52 -8.80 -3.38
C GLU A 151 35.53 -7.65 -3.56
N TYR A 152 36.02 -6.41 -3.60
CA TYR A 152 35.19 -5.21 -3.75
C TYR A 152 35.60 -4.41 -4.98
N TYR A 153 34.61 -3.99 -5.77
CA TYR A 153 34.81 -3.29 -7.03
C TYR A 153 33.97 -2.01 -7.10
N PHE A 154 34.48 -0.99 -7.77
CA PHE A 154 33.69 0.16 -8.21
C PHE A 154 33.37 0.04 -9.69
N GLU A 155 32.12 0.29 -10.04
CA GLU A 155 31.67 0.54 -11.41
C GLU A 155 31.65 2.06 -11.61
N LEU A 156 32.43 2.55 -12.57
CA LEU A 156 32.54 3.98 -12.89
C LEU A 156 31.75 4.32 -14.15
N SER A 157 31.32 5.57 -14.28
CA SER A 157 30.77 6.06 -15.55
C SER A 157 31.87 6.08 -16.63
N PRO A 158 31.57 5.67 -17.88
CA PRO A 158 32.56 5.65 -18.97
C PRO A 158 33.15 7.02 -19.30
N ASP A 159 32.34 8.08 -19.12
CA ASP A 159 32.65 9.44 -19.54
C ASP A 159 33.09 10.37 -18.38
N ASP A 160 32.92 9.94 -17.12
CA ASP A 160 33.23 10.69 -15.89
C ASP A 160 33.63 9.71 -14.77
N PRO A 161 34.75 9.89 -14.04
CA PRO A 161 35.15 9.01 -12.92
C PRO A 161 34.21 9.00 -11.69
N GLN A 162 32.92 9.29 -11.88
CA GLN A 162 31.89 9.09 -10.87
C GLN A 162 31.62 7.59 -10.70
N CYS A 163 31.66 7.09 -9.46
CA CYS A 163 31.18 5.73 -9.19
C CYS A 163 29.66 5.67 -9.22
N LEU A 164 29.16 4.70 -9.96
CA LEU A 164 27.75 4.39 -10.12
C LEU A 164 27.29 3.36 -9.08
N LYS A 165 28.07 2.27 -8.91
CA LYS A 165 27.74 1.16 -8.01
C LYS A 165 28.99 0.58 -7.34
N VAL A 166 28.83 0.11 -6.11
CA VAL A 166 29.81 -0.78 -5.47
C VAL A 166 29.35 -2.21 -5.63
N TRP A 167 30.29 -3.07 -5.98
CA TRP A 167 30.08 -4.51 -6.10
C TRP A 167 30.91 -5.24 -5.06
N GLY A 168 30.28 -6.18 -4.37
CA GLY A 168 30.93 -7.15 -3.52
C GLY A 168 30.91 -8.52 -4.19
N LYS A 169 31.96 -9.30 -4.04
CA LYS A 169 32.03 -10.66 -4.53
C LYS A 169 32.56 -11.57 -3.43
N CYS A 170 31.74 -12.52 -3.03
CA CYS A 170 32.12 -13.58 -2.12
C CYS A 170 32.06 -14.90 -2.88
N ASN A 171 33.19 -15.58 -3.05
CA ASN A 171 33.33 -16.75 -3.92
C ASN A 171 32.87 -16.48 -5.38
N LYS A 172 31.74 -17.08 -5.79
CA LYS A 172 31.14 -16.95 -7.14
C LYS A 172 29.88 -16.09 -7.15
N THR A 173 29.53 -15.44 -6.04
CA THR A 173 28.29 -14.68 -5.91
C THR A 173 28.59 -13.20 -5.81
N TRP A 174 27.91 -12.40 -6.62
CA TRP A 174 27.99 -10.95 -6.58
C TRP A 174 26.85 -10.34 -5.79
N THR A 175 27.14 -9.22 -5.13
CA THR A 175 26.19 -8.31 -4.51
C THR A 175 26.49 -6.89 -4.98
N SER A 176 25.50 -6.01 -5.00
CA SER A 176 25.71 -4.62 -5.38
C SER A 176 24.80 -3.64 -4.64
N CYS A 177 25.30 -2.42 -4.46
CA CYS A 177 24.58 -1.30 -3.86
C CYS A 177 24.80 -0.03 -4.71
N GLU A 178 23.72 0.69 -5.00
CA GLU A 178 23.79 1.98 -5.71
C GLU A 178 24.33 3.06 -4.79
N ILE A 179 25.35 3.79 -5.24
CA ILE A 179 25.85 4.95 -4.50
C ILE A 179 25.13 6.20 -4.99
N TRP A 180 24.29 6.74 -4.11
CA TRP A 180 23.72 8.06 -4.32
C TRP A 180 24.75 9.10 -3.84
N SER A 181 25.57 9.60 -4.76
CA SER A 181 26.25 10.93 -4.70
C SER A 181 27.56 11.16 -3.93
N THR A 182 28.47 10.19 -3.76
CA THR A 182 29.85 10.55 -3.37
C THR A 182 30.71 10.84 -4.61
N LYS A 183 31.03 12.13 -4.84
CA LYS A 183 32.19 12.49 -5.67
C LYS A 183 33.44 11.91 -4.98
N PHE A 184 34.21 11.12 -5.72
CA PHE A 184 35.42 10.47 -5.20
C PHE A 184 36.54 11.51 -5.10
N ASP A 185 37.07 11.69 -3.89
CA ASP A 185 38.12 12.66 -3.55
C ASP A 185 39.54 12.06 -3.55
N GLY A 186 39.69 10.83 -4.03
CA GLY A 186 40.99 10.22 -4.36
C GLY A 186 41.51 9.15 -3.40
N ASP A 187 40.90 8.95 -2.23
CA ASP A 187 41.24 7.84 -1.32
C ASP A 187 40.22 6.70 -1.39
N MET A 188 40.47 5.78 -2.32
CA MET A 188 39.60 4.63 -2.60
C MET A 188 39.46 3.66 -1.41
N LYS A 189 40.47 3.56 -0.53
CA LYS A 189 40.44 2.67 0.64
C LYS A 189 39.56 3.23 1.75
N ALA A 190 39.65 4.53 2.00
CA ALA A 190 38.82 5.21 3.01
C ALA A 190 37.33 5.23 2.61
N ALA A 191 37.04 5.43 1.31
CA ALA A 191 35.68 5.39 0.78
C ALA A 191 35.05 3.99 0.94
N ALA A 192 35.76 2.93 0.55
CA ALA A 192 35.29 1.55 0.72
C ALA A 192 35.06 1.19 2.20
N ALA A 193 35.92 1.63 3.11
CA ALA A 193 35.77 1.40 4.54
C ALA A 193 34.56 2.10 5.17
N ARG A 194 34.13 3.27 4.63
CA ARG A 194 32.92 3.97 5.11
C ARG A 194 31.64 3.24 4.75
N PHE A 195 31.59 2.55 3.61
CA PHE A 195 30.44 1.74 3.21
C PHE A 195 30.24 0.49 4.08
N MET A 196 31.29 -0.01 4.75
CA MET A 196 31.22 -1.19 5.62
C MET A 196 30.67 -0.94 7.05
N LYS A 197 30.30 0.31 7.40
CA LYS A 197 29.84 0.66 8.76
C LYS A 197 28.32 0.80 8.93
N ASN A 198 27.54 0.62 7.86
CA ASN A 198 26.07 0.61 7.87
C ASN A 198 25.55 -0.74 7.38
#